data_AF-A0A7G7MG40-F1
#
_entry.id   AF-A0A7G7MG40-F1
#
_cell.length_a   1.000
_cell.length_b   1.000
_cell.length_c   1.000
_cell.angle_alpha   90.00
_cell.angle_beta   90.00
_cell.angle_gamma   90.00
#
_symmetry.space_group_name_H-M   'P 1'
#
loop_
_entity.id
_entity.type
_entity.pdbx_description
1 polymer ?
#
loop_
_entity_poly.entity_id
_entity_poly.type
_entity_poly.pdbx_seq_one_letter_code
_entity_poly.pdbx_strand_id
1 'polypeptide(L)'
;MTPLAHRALGWAAATGTLPYLTLKALWLTGSDVGTTDPALVHSPAMVVLNGVTAVLDLVVIALALALTHPVGRRLPAWLVLLPMWVGSGLLVPVAVGVLPATLLASADPSTPPDFLESWVRPLVYGGFAWQAVFLLAAFALHARARWSPARGTSPLLPVTATGGIVLAMLSGVLHVVLAVRTGVPAAAVQETVSALLALLGAAGVLGLVRGSAHRVAAVVAA
;
A
#
# COMPACT_ATOMS: atom_id res chain seq x y z
N MET A 1 -18.16 1.09 -15.84
CA MET A 1 -18.34 0.36 -14.57
C MET A 1 -19.55 0.94 -13.87
N THR A 2 -20.45 0.12 -13.32
CA THR A 2 -21.66 0.62 -12.65
C THR A 2 -21.32 1.25 -11.30
N PRO A 3 -22.14 2.19 -10.78
CA PRO A 3 -21.92 2.79 -9.46
C PRO A 3 -21.87 1.75 -8.32
N LEU A 4 -22.62 0.65 -8.46
CA LEU A 4 -22.64 -0.45 -7.50
C LEU A 4 -21.31 -1.20 -7.46
N ALA A 5 -20.75 -1.55 -8.63
CA ALA A 5 -19.44 -2.19 -8.70
C ALA A 5 -18.32 -1.31 -8.13
N HIS A 6 -18.42 0.02 -8.29
CA HIS A 6 -17.42 0.94 -7.73
C HIS A 6 -17.48 0.98 -6.21
N ARG A 7 -18.68 1.00 -5.63
CA ARG A 7 -18.88 0.91 -4.18
C ARG A 7 -18.44 -0.45 -3.62
N ALA A 8 -18.65 -1.54 -4.37
CA ALA A 8 -18.21 -2.86 -3.96
C ALA A 8 -16.69 -2.92 -3.74
N LEU A 9 -15.88 -2.23 -4.56
CA LEU A 9 -14.42 -2.13 -4.34
C LEU A 9 -14.09 -1.45 -3.00
N GLY A 10 -14.83 -0.40 -2.64
CA GLY A 10 -14.61 0.34 -1.40
C GLY A 10 -14.96 -0.49 -0.18
N TRP A 11 -16.10 -1.18 -0.23
CA TRP A 11 -16.49 -2.12 0.82
C TRP A 11 -15.54 -3.30 0.92
N ALA A 12 -15.08 -3.86 -0.20
CA ALA A 12 -14.07 -4.90 -0.20
C ALA A 12 -12.77 -4.41 0.45
N ALA A 13 -12.25 -3.25 0.07
CA ALA A 13 -11.06 -2.69 0.71
C ALA A 13 -11.25 -2.51 2.23
N ALA A 14 -12.41 -2.00 2.66
CA ALA A 14 -12.74 -1.83 4.07
C ALA A 14 -12.84 -3.16 4.82
N THR A 15 -13.48 -4.19 4.27
CA THR A 15 -13.62 -5.48 4.96
C THR A 15 -12.28 -6.18 5.19
N GLY A 16 -11.30 -6.00 4.28
CA GLY A 16 -9.94 -6.51 4.48
C GLY A 16 -9.17 -5.86 5.62
N THR A 17 -9.60 -4.71 6.14
CA THR A 17 -9.00 -4.06 7.32
C THR A 17 -9.52 -4.64 8.64
N LEU A 18 -10.74 -5.17 8.63
CA LEU A 18 -11.47 -5.51 9.85
C LEU A 18 -10.78 -6.58 10.70
N PRO A 19 -10.20 -7.67 10.14
CA PRO A 19 -9.56 -8.69 10.97
C PRO A 19 -8.42 -8.12 11.82
N TYR A 20 -7.51 -7.33 11.22
CA TYR A 20 -6.38 -6.78 11.96
C TYR A 20 -6.79 -5.64 12.89
N LEU A 21 -7.71 -4.77 12.46
CA LEU A 21 -8.27 -3.73 13.31
C LEU A 21 -8.95 -4.34 14.56
N THR A 22 -9.62 -5.48 14.40
CA THR A 22 -10.22 -6.22 15.52
C THR A 22 -9.15 -6.73 16.48
N LEU A 23 -8.05 -7.32 15.97
CA LEU A 23 -6.94 -7.75 16.83
C LEU A 23 -6.32 -6.58 17.60
N LYS A 24 -6.10 -5.43 16.95
CA LYS A 24 -5.61 -4.24 17.64
C LYS A 24 -6.57 -3.77 18.72
N ALA A 25 -7.87 -3.73 18.43
CA ALA A 25 -8.88 -3.38 19.43
C ALA A 25 -8.83 -4.32 20.63
N LEU A 26 -8.75 -5.64 20.39
CA LEU A 26 -8.60 -6.66 21.42
C LEU A 26 -7.35 -6.41 22.27
N TRP A 27 -6.17 -6.26 21.66
CA TRP A 27 -4.91 -6.00 22.36
C TRP A 27 -4.95 -4.70 23.18
N LEU A 28 -5.50 -3.61 22.61
CA LEU A 28 -5.67 -2.33 23.31
C LEU A 28 -6.65 -2.40 24.48
N THR A 29 -7.54 -3.39 24.50
CA THR A 29 -8.45 -3.68 25.62
C THR A 29 -7.92 -4.74 26.58
N GLY A 30 -6.66 -5.18 26.43
CA GLY A 30 -6.00 -6.12 27.33
C GLY A 30 -6.18 -7.59 26.98
N SER A 31 -6.65 -7.91 25.77
CA SER A 31 -6.78 -9.30 25.32
C SER A 31 -5.44 -9.87 24.84
N ASP A 32 -5.21 -11.15 25.10
CA ASP A 32 -4.03 -11.90 24.67
C ASP A 32 -4.27 -12.75 23.40
N VAL A 33 -5.36 -12.49 22.68
CA VAL A 33 -5.70 -13.28 21.49
C VAL A 33 -4.58 -13.18 20.45
N GLY A 34 -4.04 -14.33 20.05
CA GLY A 34 -3.01 -14.42 19.02
C GLY A 34 -1.60 -14.03 19.48
N THR A 35 -1.35 -13.90 20.78
CA THR A 35 -0.01 -13.68 21.31
C THR A 35 0.49 -14.86 22.14
N THR A 36 1.78 -15.14 22.00
CA THR A 36 2.53 -16.13 22.79
C THR A 36 3.39 -15.45 23.86
N ASP A 37 3.57 -14.13 23.78
CA ASP A 37 4.23 -13.28 24.78
C ASP A 37 3.38 -12.01 25.07
N PRO A 38 2.37 -12.13 25.96
CA PRO A 38 1.50 -11.01 26.35
C PRO A 38 2.25 -9.81 26.94
N ALA A 39 3.38 -10.04 27.63
CA ALA A 39 4.13 -8.97 28.27
C ALA A 39 4.70 -7.99 27.23
N LEU A 40 5.13 -8.51 26.08
CA LEU A 40 5.61 -7.68 24.98
C LEU A 40 4.46 -6.90 24.32
N VAL A 41 3.32 -7.56 24.04
CA VAL A 41 2.15 -6.94 23.37
C VAL A 41 1.54 -5.80 24.20
N HIS A 42 1.54 -5.95 25.53
CA HIS A 42 1.02 -4.93 26.46
C HIS A 42 2.07 -3.91 26.92
N SER A 43 3.30 -4.00 26.41
CA SER A 43 4.32 -2.99 26.70
C SER A 43 3.87 -1.60 26.24
N PRO A 44 4.24 -0.51 26.96
CA PRO A 44 3.79 0.84 26.59
C PRO A 44 4.11 1.22 25.14
N ALA A 45 5.26 0.77 24.64
CA ALA A 45 5.65 0.98 23.24
C ALA A 45 4.68 0.27 22.27
N MET A 46 4.37 -1.01 22.50
CA MET A 46 3.46 -1.78 21.65
C MET A 46 2.02 -1.25 21.72
N VAL A 47 1.56 -0.79 22.87
CA VAL A 47 0.25 -0.13 23.01
C VAL A 47 0.18 1.12 22.12
N VAL A 48 1.20 1.97 22.15
CA VAL A 48 1.27 3.16 21.29
C VAL A 48 1.31 2.77 19.80
N LEU A 49 2.15 1.80 19.44
CA LEU A 49 2.26 1.29 18.06
C LEU A 49 0.94 0.71 17.56
N ASN A 50 0.25 -0.09 18.37
CA ASN A 50 -1.07 -0.64 18.05
C ASN A 50 -2.13 0.47 17.91
N GLY A 51 -2.10 1.49 18.78
CA GLY A 51 -2.99 2.65 18.68
C GLY A 51 -2.78 3.44 17.39
N VAL A 52 -1.53 3.79 17.07
CA VAL A 52 -1.18 4.49 15.83
C VAL A 52 -1.61 3.69 14.60
N THR A 53 -1.29 2.39 14.59
CA THR A 53 -1.62 1.55 13.44
C THR A 53 -3.12 1.25 13.34
N ALA A 54 -3.89 1.28 14.43
CA ALA A 54 -5.35 1.20 14.38
C ALA A 54 -5.94 2.46 13.74
N VAL A 55 -5.39 3.64 14.05
CA VAL A 55 -5.78 4.90 13.38
C VAL A 55 -5.46 4.82 11.88
N LEU A 56 -4.34 4.23 11.48
CA LEU A 56 -4.02 4.02 10.06
C LEU A 56 -5.05 3.11 9.36
N ASP A 57 -5.52 2.04 10.01
CA ASP A 57 -6.58 1.19 9.44
C ASP A 57 -7.88 1.98 9.25
N LEU A 58 -8.25 2.85 10.20
CA LEU A 58 -9.39 3.75 10.06
C LEU A 58 -9.23 4.72 8.89
N VAL A 59 -8.00 5.23 8.67
CA VAL A 59 -7.68 6.06 7.50
C VAL A 59 -7.86 5.27 6.20
N VAL A 60 -7.45 3.99 6.16
CA VAL A 60 -7.67 3.13 4.99
C VAL A 60 -9.17 2.96 4.70
N ILE A 61 -9.99 2.71 5.73
CA ILE A 61 -11.45 2.61 5.58
C ILE A 61 -12.03 3.94 5.05
N ALA A 62 -11.66 5.07 5.66
CA ALA A 62 -12.11 6.38 5.24
C ALA A 62 -11.73 6.68 3.78
N LEU A 63 -10.52 6.29 3.38
CA LEU A 63 -10.01 6.46 2.02
C LEU A 63 -10.77 5.57 1.03
N ALA A 64 -11.03 4.31 1.38
CA ALA A 64 -11.83 3.40 0.56
C ALA A 64 -13.23 3.97 0.28
N LEU A 65 -13.89 4.52 1.32
CA LEU A 65 -15.19 5.18 1.18
C LEU A 65 -15.08 6.46 0.36
N ALA A 66 -14.07 7.30 0.61
CA ALA A 66 -13.86 8.53 -0.15
C ALA A 66 -13.67 8.24 -1.65
N LEU A 67 -12.84 7.26 -2.00
CA LEU A 67 -12.56 6.90 -3.38
C LEU A 67 -13.80 6.39 -4.13
N THR A 68 -14.73 5.76 -3.41
CA THR A 68 -15.87 5.05 -3.98
C THR A 68 -17.21 5.77 -3.85
N HIS A 69 -17.28 6.84 -3.06
CA HIS A 69 -18.46 7.67 -2.89
C HIS A 69 -18.28 9.08 -3.49
N PRO A 70 -19.40 9.79 -3.78
CA PRO A 70 -19.35 11.14 -4.35
C PRO A 70 -18.58 12.15 -3.49
N VAL A 71 -18.55 11.94 -2.17
CA VAL A 71 -17.85 12.82 -1.21
C VAL A 71 -16.37 12.98 -1.53
N GLY A 72 -15.68 11.91 -2.00
CA GLY A 72 -14.26 12.01 -2.29
C GLY A 72 -13.94 12.92 -3.47
N ARG A 73 -14.89 13.18 -4.37
CA ARG A 73 -14.71 14.16 -5.45
C ARG A 73 -14.67 15.61 -4.96
N ARG A 74 -15.16 15.86 -3.74
CA ARG A 74 -15.14 17.18 -3.09
C ARG A 74 -13.89 17.40 -2.25
N LEU A 75 -13.17 16.33 -1.89
CA LEU A 75 -11.96 16.44 -1.08
C LEU A 75 -10.84 17.17 -1.86
N PRO A 76 -10.03 18.01 -1.19
CA PRO A 76 -8.72 18.44 -1.69
C PRO A 76 -7.89 17.26 -2.18
N ALA A 77 -7.19 17.42 -3.31
CA ALA A 77 -6.44 16.32 -3.93
C ALA A 77 -5.35 15.74 -3.01
N TRP A 78 -4.69 16.58 -2.21
CA TRP A 78 -3.63 16.15 -1.31
C TRP A 78 -4.11 15.17 -0.22
N LEU A 79 -5.36 15.29 0.24
CA LEU A 79 -5.97 14.37 1.21
C LEU A 79 -6.21 12.97 0.64
N VAL A 80 -6.18 12.81 -0.67
CA VAL A 80 -6.29 11.50 -1.34
C VAL A 80 -4.92 11.02 -1.80
N LEU A 81 -4.15 11.89 -2.46
CA LEU A 81 -2.88 11.53 -3.07
C LEU A 81 -1.82 11.18 -2.04
N LEU A 82 -1.71 11.93 -0.93
CA LEU A 82 -0.69 11.65 0.08
C LEU A 82 -0.94 10.31 0.80
N PRO A 83 -2.15 10.02 1.33
CA PRO A 83 -2.43 8.71 1.91
C PRO A 83 -2.31 7.56 0.92
N MET A 84 -2.73 7.75 -0.34
CA MET A 84 -2.55 6.72 -1.36
C MET A 84 -1.09 6.49 -1.73
N TRP A 85 -0.26 7.54 -1.74
CA TRP A 85 1.18 7.41 -1.96
C TRP A 85 1.83 6.59 -0.84
N VAL A 86 1.61 6.97 0.43
CA VAL A 86 2.10 6.21 1.60
C VAL A 86 1.57 4.78 1.59
N GLY A 87 0.25 4.61 1.42
CA GLY A 87 -0.41 3.32 1.40
C GLY A 87 0.09 2.41 0.28
N SER A 88 0.27 2.94 -0.94
CA SER A 88 0.80 2.15 -2.05
C SER A 88 2.24 1.71 -1.84
N GLY A 89 3.09 2.60 -1.30
CA GLY A 89 4.49 2.30 -0.97
C GLY A 89 4.63 1.25 0.13
N LEU A 90 3.65 1.12 1.02
CA LEU A 90 3.63 0.10 2.09
C LEU A 90 2.94 -1.19 1.64
N LEU A 91 1.74 -1.10 1.08
CA LEU A 91 0.87 -2.24 0.80
C LEU A 91 1.36 -3.08 -0.39
N VAL A 92 1.95 -2.46 -1.42
CA VAL A 92 2.42 -3.20 -2.60
C VAL A 92 3.59 -4.14 -2.24
N PRO A 93 4.68 -3.67 -1.58
CA PRO A 93 5.76 -4.57 -1.15
C PRO A 93 5.29 -5.66 -0.19
N VAL A 94 4.30 -5.37 0.67
CA VAL A 94 3.70 -6.40 1.53
C VAL A 94 3.00 -7.47 0.69
N ALA A 95 2.18 -7.05 -0.27
CA ALA A 95 1.39 -7.97 -1.10
C ALA A 95 2.27 -8.92 -1.93
N VAL A 96 3.35 -8.41 -2.53
CA VAL A 96 4.16 -9.18 -3.50
C VAL A 96 5.44 -9.78 -2.92
N GLY A 97 5.86 -9.34 -1.72
CA GLY A 97 7.10 -9.79 -1.09
C GLY A 97 6.87 -10.39 0.31
N VAL A 98 6.37 -9.57 1.25
CA VAL A 98 6.24 -9.98 2.66
C VAL A 98 5.23 -11.12 2.84
N LEU A 99 4.06 -11.05 2.19
CA LEU A 99 3.04 -12.08 2.33
C LEU A 99 3.53 -13.44 1.81
N PRO A 100 4.06 -13.58 0.58
CA PRO A 100 4.65 -14.84 0.12
C PRO A 100 5.72 -15.40 1.07
N ALA A 101 6.64 -14.55 1.52
CA ALA A 101 7.68 -14.96 2.47
C ALA A 101 7.09 -15.44 3.81
N THR A 102 6.05 -14.76 4.30
CA THR A 102 5.35 -15.15 5.54
C THR A 102 4.64 -16.49 5.40
N LEU A 103 3.96 -16.73 4.27
CA LEU A 103 3.28 -17.99 4.03
C LEU A 103 4.27 -19.17 3.95
N LEU A 104 5.43 -18.95 3.32
CA LEU A 104 6.51 -19.94 3.27
C LEU A 104 7.07 -20.22 4.68
N ALA A 105 7.36 -19.18 5.46
CA ALA A 105 7.86 -19.34 6.83
C ALA A 105 6.84 -20.04 7.75
N SER A 106 5.54 -19.73 7.59
CA SER A 106 4.47 -20.34 8.40
C SER A 106 4.27 -21.84 8.11
N ALA A 107 4.72 -22.31 6.94
CA ALA A 107 4.69 -23.71 6.56
C ALA A 107 5.95 -24.48 6.98
N ASP A 108 7.00 -23.77 7.41
CA ASP A 108 8.28 -24.36 7.81
C ASP A 108 8.31 -24.59 9.33
N PRO A 109 8.33 -25.86 9.80
CA PRO A 109 8.36 -26.19 11.22
C PRO A 109 9.69 -25.83 11.92
N SER A 110 10.74 -25.51 11.15
CA SER A 110 12.03 -25.07 11.70
C SER A 110 12.09 -23.57 11.99
N THR A 111 11.05 -22.82 11.60
CA THR A 111 10.94 -21.38 11.90
C THR A 111 10.94 -21.16 13.42
N PRO A 112 11.82 -20.29 13.96
CA PRO A 112 11.86 -20.01 15.38
C PRO A 112 10.53 -19.49 15.93
N PRO A 113 10.21 -19.76 17.21
CA PRO A 113 9.05 -19.19 17.88
C PRO A 113 9.02 -17.66 17.78
N ASP A 114 7.83 -17.11 17.60
CA ASP A 114 7.57 -15.67 17.57
C ASP A 114 6.79 -15.24 18.82
N PHE A 115 6.65 -13.93 19.06
CA PHE A 115 5.79 -13.36 20.11
C PHE A 115 4.29 -13.36 19.74
N LEU A 116 3.97 -13.77 18.51
CA LEU A 116 2.63 -13.97 17.98
C LEU A 116 2.39 -15.42 17.60
N GLU A 117 1.13 -15.83 17.66
CA GLU A 117 0.68 -17.11 17.11
C GLU A 117 0.90 -17.15 15.59
N SER A 118 1.18 -18.35 15.06
CA SER A 118 1.59 -18.55 13.66
C SER A 118 0.56 -18.07 12.63
N TRP A 119 -0.71 -18.01 13.00
CA TRP A 119 -1.80 -17.55 12.12
C TRP A 119 -1.89 -16.01 12.03
N VAL A 120 -1.32 -15.26 12.98
CA VAL A 120 -1.51 -13.80 13.05
C VAL A 120 -0.85 -13.11 11.87
N ARG A 121 0.42 -13.40 11.58
CA ARG A 121 1.14 -12.74 10.47
C ARG A 121 0.50 -13.01 9.10
N PRO A 122 0.13 -14.26 8.74
CA PRO A 122 -0.64 -14.53 7.53
C PRO A 122 -1.95 -13.74 7.46
N LEU A 123 -2.69 -13.63 8.57
CA LEU A 123 -3.94 -12.87 8.62
C LEU A 123 -3.71 -11.37 8.39
N VAL A 124 -2.69 -10.79 9.04
CA VAL A 124 -2.35 -9.37 8.92
C VAL A 124 -1.88 -9.03 7.50
N TYR A 125 -0.89 -9.76 6.99
CA TYR A 125 -0.35 -9.49 5.66
C TYR A 125 -1.29 -9.89 4.53
N GLY A 126 -2.15 -10.90 4.76
CA GLY A 126 -3.27 -11.23 3.87
C GLY A 126 -4.27 -10.07 3.78
N GLY A 127 -4.63 -9.47 4.91
CA GLY A 127 -5.45 -8.26 4.96
C GLY A 127 -4.82 -7.08 4.22
N PHE A 128 -3.52 -6.85 4.40
CA PHE A 128 -2.79 -5.80 3.66
C PHE A 128 -2.72 -6.07 2.15
N ALA A 129 -2.50 -7.31 1.73
CA ALA A 129 -2.53 -7.66 0.30
C ALA A 129 -3.93 -7.46 -0.30
N TRP A 130 -4.97 -7.83 0.44
CA TRP A 130 -6.36 -7.58 0.07
C TRP A 130 -6.63 -6.07 -0.10
N GLN A 131 -6.22 -5.26 0.88
CA GLN A 131 -6.31 -3.81 0.80
C GLN A 131 -5.55 -3.25 -0.41
N ALA A 132 -4.34 -3.74 -0.69
CA ALA A 132 -3.55 -3.32 -1.84
C ALA A 132 -4.37 -3.46 -3.14
N VAL A 133 -4.97 -4.63 -3.36
CA VAL A 133 -5.74 -4.90 -4.58
C VAL A 133 -6.95 -3.96 -4.71
N PHE A 134 -7.83 -3.94 -3.70
CA PHE A 134 -9.09 -3.23 -3.82
C PHE A 134 -8.94 -1.71 -3.71
N LEU A 135 -8.05 -1.22 -2.84
CA LEU A 135 -7.83 0.20 -2.65
C LEU A 135 -7.11 0.82 -3.86
N LEU A 136 -6.11 0.14 -4.43
CA LEU A 136 -5.44 0.62 -5.65
C LEU A 136 -6.37 0.57 -6.87
N ALA A 137 -7.21 -0.46 -7.00
CA ALA A 137 -8.23 -0.50 -8.04
C ALA A 137 -9.24 0.66 -7.90
N ALA A 138 -9.76 0.88 -6.69
CA ALA A 138 -10.66 2.00 -6.41
C ALA A 138 -9.99 3.36 -6.70
N PHE A 139 -8.71 3.52 -6.31
CA PHE A 139 -7.95 4.72 -6.55
C PHE A 139 -7.71 4.97 -8.04
N ALA A 140 -7.30 3.96 -8.81
CA ALA A 140 -7.08 4.08 -10.25
C ALA A 140 -8.36 4.55 -10.96
N LEU A 141 -9.52 4.00 -10.59
CA LEU A 141 -10.80 4.40 -11.15
C LEU A 141 -11.22 5.80 -10.72
N HIS A 142 -11.02 6.15 -9.44
CA HIS A 142 -11.27 7.50 -8.92
C HIS A 142 -10.41 8.55 -9.65
N ALA A 143 -9.11 8.27 -9.76
CA ALA A 143 -8.15 9.14 -10.44
C ALA A 143 -8.51 9.32 -11.92
N ARG A 144 -8.89 8.26 -12.63
CA ARG A 144 -9.37 8.35 -14.02
C ARG A 144 -10.62 9.22 -14.15
N ALA A 145 -11.60 9.06 -13.25
CA ALA A 145 -12.83 9.84 -13.31
C ALA A 145 -12.63 11.33 -12.93
N ARG A 146 -11.67 11.60 -12.03
CA ARG A 146 -11.42 12.94 -11.48
C ARG A 146 -10.36 13.74 -12.24
N TRP A 147 -9.31 13.09 -12.74
CA TRP A 147 -8.13 13.74 -13.34
C TRP A 147 -7.80 13.18 -14.73
N SER A 148 -8.81 12.72 -15.48
CA SER A 148 -8.62 12.22 -16.85
C SER A 148 -7.76 13.20 -17.68
N PRO A 149 -6.76 12.71 -18.44
CA PRO A 149 -5.92 13.54 -19.33
C PRO A 149 -6.70 14.35 -20.37
N ALA A 150 -7.94 13.97 -20.67
CA ALA A 150 -8.85 14.74 -21.51
C ALA A 150 -9.17 16.14 -20.97
N ARG A 151 -8.82 16.45 -19.71
CA ARG A 151 -8.97 17.77 -19.08
C ARG A 151 -7.73 18.68 -19.24
N GLY A 152 -6.76 18.28 -20.07
CA GLY A 152 -5.52 19.03 -20.32
C GLY A 152 -4.36 18.61 -19.41
N THR A 153 -3.14 18.89 -19.84
CA THR A 153 -1.90 18.59 -19.09
C THR A 153 -1.45 19.80 -18.29
N SER A 154 -1.16 19.62 -16.99
CA SER A 154 -0.57 20.66 -16.14
C SER A 154 0.88 20.96 -16.58
N PRO A 155 1.32 22.23 -16.56
CA PRO A 155 2.72 22.59 -16.82
C PRO A 155 3.68 22.00 -15.78
N LEU A 156 3.17 21.60 -14.61
CA LEU A 156 3.97 20.96 -13.55
C LEU A 156 4.14 19.44 -13.75
N LEU A 157 3.46 18.85 -14.73
CA LEU A 157 3.52 17.41 -14.98
C LEU A 157 4.96 16.90 -15.22
N PRO A 158 5.80 17.55 -16.06
CA PRO A 158 7.17 17.09 -16.27
C PRO A 158 8.02 17.19 -14.99
N VAL A 159 7.85 18.26 -14.21
CA VAL A 159 8.60 18.48 -12.96
C VAL A 159 8.26 17.41 -11.92
N THR A 160 6.96 17.17 -11.71
CA THR A 160 6.49 16.14 -10.77
C THR A 160 6.86 14.73 -11.22
N ALA A 161 6.81 14.45 -12.53
CA ALA A 161 7.24 13.16 -13.08
C ALA A 161 8.74 12.93 -12.89
N THR A 162 9.58 13.91 -13.22
CA THR A 162 11.04 13.81 -13.03
C THR A 162 11.39 13.64 -11.55
N GLY A 163 10.79 14.42 -10.66
CA GLY A 163 10.99 14.28 -9.22
C GLY A 163 10.60 12.89 -8.71
N GLY A 164 9.45 12.37 -9.16
CA GLY A 164 8.99 11.02 -8.82
C GLY A 164 9.93 9.91 -9.32
N ILE A 165 10.44 10.05 -10.56
CA ILE A 165 11.42 9.11 -11.12
C ILE A 165 12.72 9.14 -10.32
N VAL A 166 13.25 10.33 -9.99
CA VAL A 166 14.49 10.46 -9.21
C VAL A 166 14.32 9.81 -7.83
N LEU A 167 13.23 10.11 -7.12
CA LEU A 167 12.92 9.49 -5.82
C LEU A 167 12.81 7.97 -5.91
N ALA A 168 12.17 7.45 -6.95
CA ALA A 168 12.06 6.01 -7.19
C ALA A 168 13.44 5.38 -7.46
N MET A 169 14.29 6.02 -8.27
CA MET A 169 15.65 5.53 -8.53
C MET A 169 16.52 5.53 -7.27
N LEU A 170 16.47 6.60 -6.47
CA LEU A 170 17.19 6.69 -5.20
C LEU A 170 16.72 5.61 -4.21
N SER A 171 15.40 5.39 -4.13
CA SER A 171 14.82 4.30 -3.35
C SER A 171 15.31 2.93 -3.82
N GLY A 172 15.32 2.70 -5.14
CA GLY A 172 15.84 1.45 -5.72
C GLY A 172 17.30 1.19 -5.40
N VAL A 173 18.16 2.21 -5.49
CA VAL A 173 19.58 2.11 -5.10
C VAL A 173 19.72 1.80 -3.61
N LEU A 174 18.96 2.49 -2.76
CA LEU A 174 18.98 2.23 -1.32
C LEU A 174 18.62 0.77 -1.01
N HIS A 175 17.54 0.25 -1.60
CA HIS A 175 17.13 -1.13 -1.42
C HIS A 175 18.18 -2.14 -1.92
N VAL A 176 18.85 -1.87 -3.05
CA VAL A 176 19.97 -2.72 -3.51
C VAL A 176 21.13 -2.71 -2.50
N VAL A 177 21.49 -1.55 -1.97
CA VAL A 177 22.54 -1.44 -0.94
C VAL A 177 22.16 -2.20 0.32
N LEU A 178 20.90 -2.09 0.76
CA LEU A 178 20.39 -2.82 1.92
C LEU A 178 20.39 -4.33 1.67
N ALA A 179 19.96 -4.78 0.48
CA ALA A 179 19.98 -6.19 0.11
C ALA A 179 21.37 -6.80 0.29
N VAL A 180 22.41 -6.11 -0.19
CA VAL A 180 23.82 -6.54 -0.07
C VAL A 180 24.29 -6.49 1.39
N ARG A 181 23.88 -5.48 2.16
CA ARG A 181 24.34 -5.29 3.54
C ARG A 181 23.67 -6.19 4.57
N THR A 182 22.45 -6.64 4.33
CA THR A 182 21.69 -7.40 5.33
C THR A 182 22.36 -8.71 5.73
N GLY A 183 23.10 -9.36 4.81
CA GLY A 183 23.69 -10.68 5.04
C GLY A 183 22.68 -11.82 5.29
N VAL A 184 21.38 -11.51 5.23
CA VAL A 184 20.28 -12.44 5.49
C VAL A 184 19.53 -12.68 4.18
N PRO A 185 19.51 -13.92 3.65
CA PRO A 185 18.93 -14.21 2.34
C PRO A 185 17.46 -13.75 2.20
N ALA A 186 16.64 -13.99 3.23
CA ALA A 186 15.23 -13.59 3.22
C ALA A 186 15.04 -12.06 3.17
N ALA A 187 15.86 -11.32 3.92
CA ALA A 187 15.84 -9.85 3.86
C ALA A 187 16.33 -9.35 2.50
N ALA A 188 17.39 -9.95 1.94
CA ALA A 188 17.90 -9.59 0.61
C ALA A 188 16.86 -9.79 -0.50
N VAL A 189 16.04 -10.85 -0.44
CA VAL A 189 14.92 -11.06 -1.37
C VAL A 189 13.92 -9.91 -1.27
N GLN A 190 13.50 -9.54 -0.06
CA GLN A 190 12.52 -8.47 0.16
C GLN A 190 13.03 -7.10 -0.32
N GLU A 191 14.29 -6.79 -0.04
CA GLU A 191 14.95 -5.58 -0.52
C GLU A 191 15.04 -5.59 -2.06
N THR A 192 15.35 -6.73 -2.68
CA THR A 192 15.39 -6.87 -4.15
C THR A 192 14.00 -6.63 -4.76
N VAL A 193 12.94 -7.20 -4.18
CA VAL A 193 11.55 -6.95 -4.61
C VAL A 193 11.22 -5.46 -4.54
N SER A 194 11.59 -4.80 -3.44
CA SER A 194 11.36 -3.36 -3.26
C SER A 194 12.12 -2.51 -4.28
N ALA A 195 13.37 -2.88 -4.60
CA ALA A 195 14.14 -2.24 -5.66
C ALA A 195 13.48 -2.39 -7.04
N LEU A 196 13.00 -3.59 -7.38
CA LEU A 196 12.29 -3.85 -8.64
C LEU A 196 11.00 -3.03 -8.75
N LEU A 197 10.23 -2.93 -7.66
CA LEU A 197 9.02 -2.11 -7.62
C LEU A 197 9.34 -0.63 -7.86
N ALA A 198 10.43 -0.11 -7.30
CA ALA A 198 10.85 1.26 -7.52
C ALA A 198 11.20 1.52 -9.00
N LEU A 199 11.95 0.61 -9.63
CA LEU A 199 12.28 0.69 -11.06
C LEU A 199 11.03 0.61 -11.96
N LEU A 200 10.11 -0.31 -11.66
CA LEU A 200 8.85 -0.44 -12.38
C LEU A 200 7.98 0.82 -12.22
N GLY A 201 7.95 1.42 -11.03
CA GLY A 201 7.30 2.69 -10.78
C GLY A 201 7.86 3.82 -11.64
N ALA A 202 9.18 3.96 -11.71
CA ALA A 202 9.86 4.93 -12.56
C ALA A 202 9.55 4.71 -14.05
N ALA A 203 9.63 3.46 -14.53
CA ALA A 203 9.30 3.10 -15.91
C ALA A 203 7.82 3.40 -16.24
N GLY A 204 6.90 3.13 -15.31
CA GLY A 204 5.48 3.44 -15.46
C GLY A 204 5.21 4.94 -15.60
N VAL A 205 5.83 5.77 -14.76
CA VAL A 205 5.73 7.23 -14.87
C VAL A 205 6.27 7.74 -16.20
N LEU A 206 7.44 7.25 -16.63
CA LEU A 206 8.01 7.58 -17.94
C LEU A 206 7.08 7.22 -19.10
N GLY A 207 6.47 6.03 -19.06
CA GLY A 207 5.50 5.58 -20.06
C GLY A 207 4.26 6.48 -20.12
N LEU A 208 3.74 6.90 -18.96
CA LEU A 208 2.59 7.80 -18.88
C LEU A 208 2.88 9.19 -19.46
N VAL A 209 4.06 9.76 -19.17
CA VAL A 209 4.46 11.07 -19.71
C VAL A 209 4.63 11.00 -21.23
N ARG A 210 5.35 10.00 -21.74
CA ARG A 210 5.54 9.80 -23.19
C ARG A 210 4.21 9.58 -23.91
N GLY A 211 3.37 8.69 -23.39
CA GLY A 211 2.06 8.39 -23.97
C GLY A 211 1.08 9.58 -23.94
N SER A 212 1.25 10.51 -23.00
CA SER A 212 0.47 11.75 -22.96
C SER A 212 0.95 12.74 -24.02
N ALA A 213 2.28 12.89 -24.19
CA ALA A 213 2.86 13.75 -25.23
C ALA A 213 2.44 13.31 -26.65
N HIS A 214 2.45 12.00 -26.93
CA HIS A 214 2.01 11.48 -28.23
C HIS A 214 0.52 11.74 -28.52
N ARG A 215 -0.36 11.66 -27.52
CA ARG A 215 -1.79 11.96 -27.68
C ARG A 215 -2.04 13.43 -27.94
N VAL A 216 -1.32 14.33 -27.27
CA VAL A 216 -1.43 15.78 -27.52
C VAL A 216 -0.96 16.11 -28.93
N ALA A 217 0.18 15.55 -29.37
CA ALA A 217 0.69 15.75 -30.73
C ALA A 217 -0.30 15.28 -31.80
N ALA A 218 -0.96 14.13 -31.61
CA ALA A 218 -1.96 13.61 -32.53
C ALA A 218 -3.23 14.48 -32.63
N VAL A 219 -3.64 15.13 -31.53
CA VAL A 219 -4.79 16.05 -31.52
C VAL A 219 -4.46 17.40 -32.17
N VAL A 220 -3.24 17.90 -32.03
CA VAL A 220 -2.80 19.14 -32.69
C VAL A 220 -2.61 18.96 -34.20
N ALA A 221 -2.33 17.75 -34.65
CA ALA A 221 -2.12 17.41 -36.06
C ALA A 221 -3.42 17.07 -36.84
N ALA A 222 -4.58 17.04 -36.17
CA ALA A 222 -5.90 16.71 -36.74
C ALA A 222 -6.79 17.96 -36.82
#